data_AF-A0A518EUV3-F1
#
_entry.id   AF-A0A518EUV3-F1
#
_cell.length_a   1.000
_cell.length_b   1.000
_cell.length_c   1.000
_cell.angle_alpha   90.00
_cell.angle_beta   90.00
_cell.angle_gamma   90.00
#
_symmetry.space_group_name_H-M   'P 1'
#
loop_
_entity.id
_entity.type
_entity.pdbx_description
1 polymer ?
#
loop_
_entity_poly.entity_id
_entity_poly.type
_entity_poly.pdbx_seq_one_letter_code
_entity_poly.pdbx_strand_id
1 'polypeptide(L)'
;MGALCLGLSLLCAAPLLQEKEAPKPWMEMPDDPIGRLWASVGEDTLPWVPTGLPAAVPVGVPDDEADFPWKEWARALDQLTPRSPGTESEPGQATRREASAALIRFALEDRRAEDAFRWLRGLGADDPEALAGLLPTLFPGVPTDTELLPGGRIPPLKSGAVLRPQLPPEPHAPEGRGLSRRATCRGLVIGGATLDLVLKLDGSGVVAEFTHRDGPEVTFVVQLPSPAGKRLKSLYVDWDLQPLPEGADEASFDWAATPIQVTIQPQPTGEDSPGYAESYSLFARLDFLEGSIPTAPKAALPTALSEAGLDLILGAAERDPGLASQPWGAIADAWQTAAGVPVRAIYSSTQPVSGYLLGTAVHFHSASDPKLLRRQITGAIEDRRRRAHLRYR
;
A
#
# COMPACT_ATOMS: atom_id res chain seq x y z
N MET A 1 -75.08 -22.48 -37.64
CA MET A 1 -73.86 -23.31 -37.77
C MET A 1 -72.75 -22.40 -38.28
N GLY A 2 -71.98 -21.81 -37.36
CA GLY A 2 -70.88 -20.90 -37.69
C GLY A 2 -69.54 -21.62 -37.62
N ALA A 3 -68.76 -21.54 -38.70
CA ALA A 3 -67.40 -22.04 -38.76
C ALA A 3 -66.44 -20.97 -38.19
N LEU A 4 -65.67 -21.35 -37.17
CA LEU A 4 -64.59 -20.53 -36.62
C LEU A 4 -63.26 -20.99 -37.22
N CYS A 5 -62.63 -20.14 -38.02
CA CYS A 5 -61.24 -20.26 -38.44
C CYS A 5 -60.32 -19.83 -37.28
N LEU A 6 -59.46 -20.73 -36.80
CA LEU A 6 -58.34 -20.42 -35.93
C LEU A 6 -57.06 -20.42 -36.75
N GLY A 7 -56.49 -19.23 -36.95
CA GLY A 7 -55.21 -19.03 -37.62
C GLY A 7 -54.03 -19.36 -36.70
N LEU A 8 -53.15 -20.25 -37.16
CA LEU A 8 -51.80 -20.40 -36.64
C LEU A 8 -51.00 -19.12 -36.89
N SER A 9 -50.43 -18.53 -35.84
CA SER A 9 -49.32 -17.58 -35.96
C SER A 9 -48.03 -18.26 -35.49
N LEU A 10 -47.14 -18.56 -36.45
CA LEU A 10 -45.74 -18.86 -36.17
C LEU A 10 -45.06 -17.58 -35.68
N LEU A 11 -44.62 -17.57 -34.42
CA LEU A 11 -43.66 -16.59 -33.91
C LEU A 11 -42.24 -17.13 -34.18
N CYS A 12 -41.59 -16.57 -35.20
CA CYS A 12 -40.15 -16.69 -35.38
C CYS A 12 -39.44 -16.04 -34.19
N ALA A 13 -38.80 -16.85 -33.34
CA ALA A 13 -37.83 -16.35 -32.37
C ALA A 13 -36.54 -15.98 -33.12
N ALA A 14 -36.24 -14.69 -33.21
CA ALA A 14 -34.93 -14.23 -33.65
C ALA A 14 -33.89 -14.59 -32.57
N PRO A 15 -32.70 -15.12 -32.95
CA PRO A 15 -31.64 -15.35 -31.98
C PRO A 15 -31.17 -14.02 -31.40
N LEU A 16 -31.24 -13.89 -30.08
CA LEU A 16 -30.53 -12.87 -29.32
C LEU A 16 -29.04 -13.00 -29.67
N LEU A 17 -28.53 -12.04 -30.44
CA LEU A 17 -27.09 -11.79 -30.56
C LEU A 17 -26.58 -11.50 -29.14
N GLN A 18 -25.92 -12.49 -28.52
CA GLN A 18 -25.06 -12.24 -27.37
C GLN A 18 -23.98 -11.27 -27.86
N GLU A 19 -24.10 -10.01 -27.46
CA GLU A 19 -22.99 -9.06 -27.55
C GLU A 19 -21.80 -9.70 -26.85
N LYS A 20 -20.77 -10.03 -27.63
CA LYS A 20 -19.53 -10.59 -27.12
C LYS A 20 -18.88 -9.49 -26.29
N GLU A 21 -19.07 -9.57 -24.97
CA GLU A 21 -18.54 -8.62 -24.00
C GLU A 21 -17.05 -8.40 -24.31
N ALA A 22 -16.65 -7.14 -24.51
CA ALA A 22 -15.26 -6.83 -24.80
C ALA A 22 -14.35 -7.40 -23.71
N PRO A 23 -13.15 -7.91 -24.05
CA PRO A 23 -12.23 -8.46 -23.06
C PRO A 23 -11.96 -7.41 -21.99
N LYS A 24 -12.32 -7.72 -20.75
CA LYS A 24 -12.06 -6.83 -19.61
C LYS A 24 -10.57 -6.82 -19.29
N PRO A 25 -9.99 -5.66 -18.92
CA PRO A 25 -8.58 -5.61 -18.53
C PRO A 25 -8.32 -6.52 -17.33
N TRP A 26 -7.10 -7.07 -17.27
CA TRP A 26 -6.71 -7.97 -16.17
C TRP A 26 -6.63 -7.22 -14.84
N MET A 27 -6.37 -5.91 -14.85
CA MET A 27 -6.41 -5.06 -13.66
C MET A 27 -7.21 -3.78 -13.92
N GLU A 28 -8.14 -3.49 -13.02
CA GLU A 28 -8.95 -2.28 -12.98
C GLU A 28 -8.67 -1.53 -11.69
N MET A 29 -8.29 -0.27 -11.83
CA MET A 29 -8.10 0.68 -10.74
C MET A 29 -9.30 1.64 -10.67
N PRO A 30 -9.53 2.31 -9.53
CA PRO A 30 -10.54 3.37 -9.44
C PRO A 30 -10.32 4.43 -10.53
N ASP A 31 -11.40 5.09 -10.99
CA ASP A 31 -11.29 6.26 -11.88
C ASP A 31 -10.77 7.49 -11.10
N ASP A 32 -9.50 7.40 -10.73
CA ASP A 32 -8.73 8.40 -9.99
C ASP A 32 -7.40 8.66 -10.72
N PRO A 33 -6.51 9.54 -10.21
CA PRO A 33 -5.23 9.79 -10.86
C PRO A 33 -4.38 8.54 -11.08
N ILE A 34 -4.47 7.52 -10.22
CA ILE A 34 -3.72 6.26 -10.39
C ILE A 34 -4.35 5.41 -11.50
N GLY A 35 -5.68 5.30 -11.55
CA GLY A 35 -6.34 4.58 -12.64
C GLY A 35 -6.06 5.19 -14.02
N ARG A 36 -5.94 6.53 -14.09
CA ARG A 36 -5.53 7.22 -15.32
C ARG A 36 -4.09 6.95 -15.72
N LEU A 37 -3.17 6.84 -14.76
CA LEU A 37 -1.80 6.40 -15.02
C LEU A 37 -1.80 4.96 -15.54
N TRP A 38 -2.52 4.06 -14.87
CA TRP A 38 -2.60 2.66 -15.27
C TRP A 38 -3.18 2.46 -16.68
N ALA A 39 -4.11 3.32 -17.11
CA ALA A 39 -4.65 3.28 -18.47
C ALA A 39 -3.61 3.49 -19.58
N SER A 40 -2.41 3.98 -19.26
CA SER A 40 -1.29 4.07 -20.22
C SER A 40 -0.58 2.73 -20.46
N VAL A 41 -0.79 1.73 -19.60
CA VAL A 41 -0.14 0.42 -19.69
C VAL A 41 -0.92 -0.49 -20.64
N GLY A 42 -0.27 -0.87 -21.74
CA GLY A 42 -0.82 -1.83 -22.70
C GLY A 42 -0.47 -3.27 -22.32
N GLU A 43 -1.15 -4.24 -22.95
CA GLU A 43 -0.91 -5.67 -22.68
C GLU A 43 0.53 -6.11 -23.02
N ASP A 44 1.15 -5.48 -24.01
CA ASP A 44 2.52 -5.77 -24.46
C ASP A 44 3.58 -4.89 -23.78
N THR A 45 3.20 -4.00 -22.85
CA THR A 45 4.14 -3.13 -22.15
C THR A 45 5.11 -3.97 -21.31
N LEU A 46 6.40 -3.91 -21.62
CA LEU A 46 7.41 -4.62 -20.85
C LEU A 46 7.61 -3.93 -19.49
N PRO A 47 7.47 -4.66 -18.36
CA PRO A 47 7.69 -4.07 -17.05
C PRO A 47 9.16 -3.72 -16.86
N TRP A 48 9.42 -2.50 -16.42
CA TRP A 48 10.75 -2.08 -16.01
C TRP A 48 11.09 -2.64 -14.62
N VAL A 49 12.33 -3.10 -14.45
CA VAL A 49 12.83 -3.67 -13.19
C VAL A 49 13.86 -2.72 -12.58
N PRO A 50 13.73 -2.34 -11.30
CA PRO A 50 14.72 -1.52 -10.60
C PRO A 50 16.09 -2.20 -10.53
N THR A 51 17.17 -1.46 -10.82
CA THR A 51 18.53 -2.02 -10.92
C THR A 51 19.40 -1.81 -9.68
N GLY A 52 19.04 -0.87 -8.79
CA GLY A 52 19.89 -0.43 -7.67
C GLY A 52 19.41 -0.78 -6.27
N LEU A 53 18.33 -1.56 -6.14
CA LEU A 53 17.60 -1.74 -4.89
C LEU A 53 18.02 -3.06 -4.20
N PRO A 54 18.74 -3.06 -3.05
CA PRO A 54 19.13 -4.31 -2.37
C PRO A 54 17.91 -5.05 -1.83
N ALA A 55 17.93 -6.38 -1.77
CA ALA A 55 16.84 -7.16 -1.17
C ALA A 55 16.49 -6.66 0.25
N ALA A 56 15.21 -6.80 0.65
CA ALA A 56 14.65 -6.31 1.90
C ALA A 56 15.62 -6.45 3.09
N VAL A 57 15.76 -5.38 3.88
CA VAL A 57 16.70 -5.29 5.00
C VAL A 57 16.48 -6.45 5.97
N PRO A 58 17.44 -7.39 6.12
CA PRO A 58 17.29 -8.47 7.07
C PRO A 58 17.21 -7.92 8.50
N VAL A 59 16.38 -8.55 9.33
CA VAL A 59 16.37 -8.28 10.77
C VAL A 59 17.65 -8.85 11.38
N GLY A 60 18.48 -8.02 12.04
CA GLY A 60 19.72 -8.46 12.70
C GLY A 60 21.02 -8.15 11.96
N VAL A 61 20.98 -7.23 11.00
CA VAL A 61 22.14 -6.73 10.26
C VAL A 61 23.01 -5.83 11.17
N PRO A 62 24.35 -5.94 11.14
CA PRO A 62 25.25 -5.03 11.87
C PRO A 62 24.99 -3.56 11.51
N ASP A 63 25.20 -2.65 12.47
CA ASP A 63 24.80 -1.23 12.41
C ASP A 63 25.19 -0.54 11.08
N ASP A 64 26.34 -0.89 10.51
CA ASP A 64 26.89 -0.34 9.28
C ASP A 64 26.02 -0.58 8.02
N GLU A 65 25.30 -1.71 7.97
CA GLU A 65 24.41 -2.10 6.87
C GLU A 65 22.93 -1.78 7.17
N ALA A 66 22.55 -1.63 8.45
CA ALA A 66 21.23 -1.16 8.87
C ALA A 66 20.98 0.32 8.50
N ASP A 67 22.04 1.07 8.23
CA ASP A 67 22.04 2.46 7.74
C ASP A 67 21.56 2.61 6.29
N PHE A 68 21.84 1.61 5.45
CA PHE A 68 21.67 1.69 4.00
C PHE A 68 20.26 2.09 3.54
N PRO A 69 19.17 1.53 4.09
CA PRO A 69 17.80 1.82 3.65
C PRO A 69 17.39 3.28 3.92
N TRP A 70 17.87 3.85 5.03
CA TRP A 70 17.57 5.22 5.42
C TRP A 70 18.37 6.25 4.60
N LYS A 71 19.64 5.95 4.29
CA LYS A 71 20.44 6.76 3.37
C LYS A 71 19.84 6.75 1.97
N GLU A 72 19.41 5.58 1.48
CA GLU A 72 18.74 5.44 0.20
C GLU A 72 17.40 6.19 0.15
N TRP A 73 16.59 6.08 1.21
CA TRP A 73 15.35 6.84 1.35
C TRP A 73 15.58 8.35 1.26
N ALA A 74 16.53 8.90 2.03
CA ALA A 74 16.82 10.32 2.02
C ALA A 74 17.33 10.79 0.64
N ARG A 75 18.21 10.00 0.01
CA ARG A 75 18.71 10.26 -1.35
C ARG A 75 17.58 10.27 -2.38
N ALA A 76 16.70 9.28 -2.36
CA ALA A 76 15.58 9.19 -3.30
C ALA A 76 14.59 10.35 -3.12
N LEU A 77 14.31 10.73 -1.87
CA LEU A 77 13.47 11.88 -1.55
C LEU A 77 14.06 13.19 -2.06
N ASP A 78 15.38 13.36 -1.94
CA ASP A 78 16.11 14.49 -2.51
C ASP A 78 16.07 14.52 -4.03
N GLN A 79 16.21 13.36 -4.69
CA GLN A 79 16.17 13.25 -6.15
C GLN A 79 14.81 13.61 -6.74
N LEU A 80 13.71 13.36 -6.01
CA LEU A 80 12.34 13.68 -6.47
C LEU A 80 11.82 15.05 -6.01
N THR A 81 12.53 15.73 -5.09
CA THR A 81 12.13 17.06 -4.62
C THR A 81 13.01 18.11 -5.29
N PRO A 82 12.48 19.02 -6.13
CA PRO A 82 13.31 20.02 -6.77
C PRO A 82 14.01 20.90 -5.74
N ARG A 83 15.28 21.15 -5.97
CA ARG A 83 16.05 22.19 -5.30
C ARG A 83 15.66 23.54 -5.92
N SER A 84 15.72 24.60 -5.12
CA SER A 84 15.26 25.98 -5.38
C SER A 84 15.08 26.41 -6.85
N PRO A 85 14.03 27.22 -7.15
CA PRO A 85 13.78 27.68 -8.51
C PRO A 85 15.01 28.37 -9.12
N GLY A 86 15.50 27.83 -10.24
CA GLY A 86 16.54 28.45 -11.07
C GLY A 86 17.93 27.82 -11.03
N THR A 87 18.15 26.66 -10.38
CA THR A 87 19.52 26.10 -10.30
C THR A 87 19.79 24.72 -10.89
N GLU A 88 18.82 23.84 -11.20
CA GLU A 88 19.12 22.53 -11.80
C GLU A 88 18.05 22.07 -12.79
N SER A 89 18.47 21.36 -13.85
CA SER A 89 17.60 20.64 -14.77
C SER A 89 16.82 19.55 -14.03
N GLU A 90 15.54 19.34 -14.39
CA GLU A 90 14.75 18.26 -13.78
C GLU A 90 15.49 16.91 -13.89
N PRO A 91 15.41 16.05 -12.85
CA PRO A 91 16.04 14.74 -12.88
C PRO A 91 15.54 13.95 -14.10
N GLY A 92 16.48 13.33 -14.82
CA GLY A 92 16.17 12.48 -15.96
C GLY A 92 15.19 11.36 -15.59
N GLN A 93 14.44 10.86 -16.58
CA GLN A 93 13.40 9.85 -16.36
C GLN A 93 13.92 8.61 -15.61
N ALA A 94 15.10 8.10 -15.97
CA ALA A 94 15.73 6.97 -15.29
C ALA A 94 15.96 7.22 -13.78
N THR A 95 16.45 8.40 -13.41
CA THR A 95 16.63 8.78 -12.00
C THR A 95 15.30 8.87 -11.27
N ARG A 96 14.25 9.41 -11.92
CA ARG A 96 12.90 9.47 -11.34
C ARG A 96 12.31 8.08 -11.12
N ARG A 97 12.50 7.16 -12.06
CA ARG A 97 12.07 5.75 -11.95
C ARG A 97 12.70 5.08 -10.72
N GLU A 98 14.03 5.11 -10.63
CA GLU A 98 14.78 4.49 -9.52
C GLU A 98 14.43 5.12 -8.16
N ALA A 99 14.35 6.45 -8.07
CA ALA A 99 13.99 7.12 -6.83
C ALA A 99 12.55 6.82 -6.40
N SER A 100 11.59 6.76 -7.34
CA SER A 100 10.20 6.42 -7.03
C SER A 100 10.10 4.97 -6.56
N ALA A 101 10.78 4.04 -7.22
CA ALA A 101 10.82 2.64 -6.81
C ALA A 101 11.39 2.47 -5.39
N ALA A 102 12.48 3.18 -5.07
CA ALA A 102 13.08 3.18 -3.74
C ALA A 102 12.08 3.62 -2.65
N LEU A 103 11.38 4.74 -2.87
CA LEU A 103 10.41 5.28 -1.91
C LEU A 103 9.14 4.42 -1.81
N ILE A 104 8.67 3.84 -2.91
CA ILE A 104 7.56 2.88 -2.93
C ILE A 104 7.89 1.67 -2.06
N ARG A 105 9.05 1.05 -2.29
CA ARG A 105 9.48 -0.11 -1.51
C ARG A 105 9.64 0.25 -0.03
N PHE A 106 10.31 1.35 0.27
CA PHE A 106 10.51 1.81 1.64
C PHE A 106 9.16 2.02 2.35
N ALA A 107 8.20 2.66 1.67
CA ALA A 107 6.85 2.85 2.20
C ALA A 107 6.14 1.50 2.42
N LEU A 108 6.27 0.52 1.52
CA LEU A 108 5.67 -0.82 1.69
C LEU A 108 6.27 -1.59 2.87
N GLU A 109 7.59 -1.58 3.02
CA GLU A 109 8.28 -2.19 4.16
C GLU A 109 7.85 -1.55 5.48
N ASP A 110 7.60 -0.24 5.46
CA ASP A 110 7.13 0.53 6.59
C ASP A 110 5.60 0.50 6.78
N ARG A 111 4.88 -0.28 5.97
CA ARG A 111 3.40 -0.39 5.96
C ARG A 111 2.66 0.94 5.74
N ARG A 112 3.26 1.84 4.96
CA ARG A 112 2.70 3.15 4.53
C ARG A 112 2.18 3.08 3.10
N ALA A 113 1.19 2.23 2.88
CA ALA A 113 0.57 1.93 1.58
C ALA A 113 0.21 3.18 0.74
N GLU A 114 -0.46 4.14 1.38
CA GLU A 114 -0.89 5.37 0.70
C GLU A 114 0.30 6.22 0.23
N ASP A 115 1.39 6.25 1.00
CA ASP A 115 2.61 6.95 0.60
C ASP A 115 3.23 6.27 -0.62
N ALA A 116 3.23 4.94 -0.68
CA ALA A 116 3.68 4.20 -1.85
C ALA A 116 2.87 4.58 -3.11
N PHE A 117 1.53 4.59 -3.04
CA PHE A 117 0.70 5.08 -4.15
C PHE A 117 0.95 6.55 -4.51
N ARG A 118 1.23 7.41 -3.52
CA ARG A 118 1.56 8.82 -3.80
C ARG A 118 2.88 8.95 -4.57
N TRP A 119 3.85 8.07 -4.35
CA TRP A 119 5.11 8.06 -5.08
C TRP A 119 4.98 7.57 -6.52
N LEU A 120 3.99 6.72 -6.84
CA LEU A 120 3.65 6.41 -8.24
C LEU A 120 3.27 7.65 -9.05
N ARG A 121 2.69 8.70 -8.43
CA ARG A 121 2.38 9.94 -9.16
C ARG A 121 3.62 10.69 -9.65
N GLY A 122 4.80 10.38 -9.11
CA GLY A 122 6.08 10.88 -9.62
C GLY A 122 6.42 10.29 -10.99
N LEU A 123 5.85 9.13 -11.30
CA LEU A 123 5.84 8.49 -12.61
C LEU A 123 4.66 9.06 -13.39
N GLY A 124 4.94 9.81 -14.46
CA GLY A 124 3.88 10.34 -15.30
C GLY A 124 3.26 9.25 -16.17
N ALA A 125 2.20 9.60 -16.90
CA ALA A 125 1.58 8.70 -17.89
C ALA A 125 2.51 8.41 -19.10
N ASP A 126 3.62 9.13 -19.20
CA ASP A 126 4.72 8.92 -20.16
C ASP A 126 5.65 7.77 -19.77
N ASP A 127 5.36 7.08 -18.66
CA ASP A 127 6.19 6.01 -18.13
C ASP A 127 5.44 4.68 -17.88
N PRO A 128 4.82 4.09 -18.92
CA PRO A 128 4.02 2.87 -18.77
C PRO A 128 4.85 1.67 -18.31
N GLU A 129 6.14 1.61 -18.65
CA GLU A 129 7.04 0.51 -18.25
C GLU A 129 7.27 0.49 -16.73
N ALA A 130 7.51 1.66 -16.12
CA ALA A 130 7.68 1.77 -14.67
C ALA A 130 6.36 1.49 -13.93
N LEU A 131 5.23 1.95 -14.47
CA LEU A 131 3.90 1.65 -13.93
C LEU A 131 3.60 0.15 -13.99
N ALA A 132 3.91 -0.51 -15.11
CA ALA A 132 3.80 -1.96 -15.28
C ALA A 132 4.70 -2.74 -14.30
N GLY A 133 5.89 -2.21 -13.98
CA GLY A 133 6.83 -2.80 -13.04
C GLY A 133 6.49 -2.62 -11.55
N LEU A 134 5.80 -1.54 -11.19
CA LEU A 134 5.62 -1.13 -9.78
C LEU A 134 4.19 -1.24 -9.27
N LEU A 135 3.16 -1.04 -10.10
CA LEU A 135 1.78 -1.10 -9.63
C LEU A 135 1.37 -2.51 -9.15
N PRO A 136 1.77 -3.62 -9.81
CA PRO A 136 1.44 -4.98 -9.34
C PRO A 136 1.95 -5.31 -7.93
N THR A 137 3.05 -4.67 -7.49
CA THR A 137 3.59 -4.82 -6.13
C THR A 137 2.76 -4.10 -5.07
N LEU A 138 1.90 -3.16 -5.48
CA LEU A 138 0.89 -2.54 -4.61
C LEU A 138 -0.43 -3.30 -4.68
N PHE A 139 -0.94 -3.56 -5.87
CA PHE A 139 -2.16 -4.31 -6.08
C PHE A 139 -1.99 -5.23 -7.29
N PRO A 140 -2.19 -6.55 -7.16
CA PRO A 140 -2.70 -7.30 -6.00
C PRO A 140 -1.68 -7.51 -4.85
N GLY A 141 -0.51 -6.87 -4.91
CA GLY A 141 0.43 -6.84 -3.80
C GLY A 141 1.35 -8.05 -3.76
N VAL A 142 1.92 -8.41 -4.92
CA VAL A 142 2.92 -9.47 -5.02
C VAL A 142 4.27 -9.03 -4.43
N PRO A 143 5.14 -9.98 -4.04
CA PRO A 143 6.51 -9.65 -3.63
C PRO A 143 7.24 -8.77 -4.64
N THR A 144 8.03 -7.80 -4.16
CA THR A 144 8.72 -6.82 -5.01
C THR A 144 9.82 -7.42 -5.89
N ASP A 145 10.24 -8.66 -5.62
CA ASP A 145 11.19 -9.45 -6.39
C ASP A 145 10.49 -10.37 -7.42
N THR A 146 9.17 -10.30 -7.55
CA THR A 146 8.42 -11.06 -8.56
C THR A 146 8.77 -10.54 -9.95
N GLU A 147 9.28 -11.43 -10.81
CA GLU A 147 9.48 -11.11 -12.22
C GLU A 147 8.13 -11.00 -12.93
N LEU A 148 7.80 -9.80 -13.40
CA LEU A 148 6.50 -9.52 -14.03
C LEU A 148 6.53 -9.82 -15.52
N LEU A 149 5.39 -10.23 -16.04
CA LEU A 149 5.12 -10.47 -17.46
C LEU A 149 4.66 -9.16 -18.15
N PRO A 150 4.59 -9.13 -19.50
CA PRO A 150 4.05 -7.97 -20.23
C PRO A 150 2.70 -7.50 -19.69
N GLY A 151 2.48 -6.18 -19.75
CA GLY A 151 1.33 -5.49 -19.19
C GLY A 151 1.29 -5.50 -17.66
N GLY A 152 2.42 -5.76 -17.01
CA GLY A 152 2.54 -5.91 -15.56
C GLY A 152 1.85 -7.16 -15.02
N ARG A 153 1.56 -8.15 -15.87
CA ARG A 153 0.89 -9.38 -15.46
C ARG A 153 1.76 -10.18 -14.50
N ILE A 154 1.12 -10.88 -13.59
CA ILE A 154 1.81 -11.70 -12.60
C ILE A 154 1.97 -13.12 -13.16
N PRO A 155 3.17 -13.71 -13.14
CA PRO A 155 3.34 -15.11 -13.51
C PRO A 155 2.63 -16.02 -12.50
N PRO A 156 2.31 -17.29 -12.86
CA PRO A 156 1.70 -18.23 -11.93
C PRO A 156 2.47 -18.33 -10.62
N LEU A 157 1.77 -18.06 -9.51
CA LEU A 157 2.32 -18.15 -8.16
C LEU A 157 2.18 -19.58 -7.64
N LYS A 158 3.09 -19.98 -6.75
CA LYS A 158 3.01 -21.27 -6.05
C LYS A 158 1.87 -21.28 -5.01
N SER A 159 1.39 -22.47 -4.66
CA SER A 159 0.52 -22.63 -3.48
C SER A 159 1.24 -22.13 -2.23
N GLY A 160 0.50 -21.51 -1.31
CA GLY A 160 1.05 -20.83 -0.14
C GLY A 160 1.67 -19.45 -0.43
N ALA A 161 1.50 -18.90 -1.64
CA ALA A 161 1.93 -17.54 -1.95
C ALA A 161 1.31 -16.52 -0.99
N VAL A 162 2.05 -15.44 -0.71
CA VAL A 162 1.60 -14.36 0.16
C VAL A 162 1.22 -13.15 -0.68
N LEU A 163 -0.04 -12.76 -0.63
CA LEU A 163 -0.55 -11.53 -1.23
C LEU A 163 -0.65 -10.46 -0.15
N ARG A 164 -0.14 -9.27 -0.44
CA ARG A 164 -0.22 -8.08 0.42
C ARG A 164 -0.89 -6.93 -0.33
N PRO A 165 -2.15 -7.10 -0.75
CA PRO A 165 -2.83 -6.09 -1.55
C PRO A 165 -2.92 -4.78 -0.77
N GLN A 166 -2.64 -3.67 -1.43
CA GLN A 166 -2.72 -2.33 -0.87
C GLN A 166 -3.99 -1.64 -1.35
N LEU A 167 -4.61 -0.84 -0.46
CA LEU A 167 -5.77 -0.04 -0.84
C LEU A 167 -5.32 1.10 -1.77
N PRO A 168 -5.96 1.30 -2.93
CA PRO A 168 -5.75 2.48 -3.75
C PRO A 168 -5.97 3.76 -2.93
N PRO A 169 -5.39 4.93 -3.32
CA PRO A 169 -5.52 6.18 -2.58
C PRO A 169 -6.94 6.75 -2.62
N GLU A 170 -7.23 7.75 -1.77
CA GLU A 170 -8.56 8.37 -1.71
C GLU A 170 -8.83 9.07 -3.03
N PRO A 171 -9.94 8.78 -3.73
CA PRO A 171 -10.43 9.73 -4.72
C PRO A 171 -10.66 11.04 -3.96
N HIS A 172 -10.26 12.17 -4.55
CA HIS A 172 -10.51 13.50 -4.00
C HIS A 172 -12.02 13.77 -3.95
N ALA A 173 -12.71 13.20 -2.96
CA ALA A 173 -14.12 13.45 -2.71
C ALA A 173 -14.23 14.64 -1.74
N PRO A 174 -15.17 15.57 -1.95
CA PRO A 174 -15.51 16.57 -0.95
C PRO A 174 -15.93 15.88 0.36
N GLU A 175 -15.53 16.47 1.49
CA GLU A 175 -15.82 15.96 2.83
C GLU A 175 -17.29 15.53 2.97
N GLY A 176 -17.54 14.30 3.44
CA GLY A 176 -18.88 13.83 3.81
C GLY A 176 -19.56 12.81 2.89
N ARG A 177 -18.97 12.40 1.75
CA ARG A 177 -19.42 11.20 1.01
C ARG A 177 -18.56 9.99 1.34
N GLY A 178 -19.22 8.85 1.60
CA GLY A 178 -18.59 7.59 2.00
C GLY A 178 -17.45 7.16 1.06
N LEU A 179 -16.38 6.68 1.68
CA LEU A 179 -15.10 6.31 1.06
C LEU A 179 -15.19 4.96 0.35
N SER A 180 -15.94 4.86 -0.75
CA SER A 180 -15.87 3.66 -1.58
C SER A 180 -14.67 3.76 -2.52
N ARG A 181 -13.69 2.86 -2.35
CA ARG A 181 -12.64 2.60 -3.36
C ARG A 181 -12.70 1.13 -3.73
N ARG A 182 -12.45 0.81 -5.00
CA ARG A 182 -12.45 -0.57 -5.51
C ARG A 182 -11.35 -0.75 -6.54
N ALA A 183 -10.56 -1.81 -6.38
CA ALA A 183 -9.65 -2.31 -7.40
C ALA A 183 -9.99 -3.78 -7.69
N THR A 184 -9.82 -4.19 -8.94
CA THR A 184 -10.08 -5.57 -9.40
C THR A 184 -8.86 -6.09 -10.13
N CYS A 185 -8.44 -7.31 -9.81
CA CYS A 185 -7.44 -8.09 -10.54
C CYS A 185 -8.10 -9.39 -11.01
N ARG A 186 -7.92 -9.78 -12.26
CA ARG A 186 -8.55 -10.94 -12.88
C ARG A 186 -7.53 -11.92 -13.40
N GLY A 187 -7.85 -13.21 -13.33
CA GLY A 187 -7.00 -14.27 -13.87
C GLY A 187 -5.68 -14.46 -13.12
N LEU A 188 -5.65 -14.16 -11.82
CA LEU A 188 -4.49 -14.43 -10.96
C LEU A 188 -4.35 -15.96 -10.78
N VAL A 189 -3.20 -16.51 -11.19
CA VAL A 189 -2.96 -17.95 -11.06
C VAL A 189 -2.15 -18.23 -9.80
N ILE A 190 -2.68 -19.04 -8.89
CA ILE A 190 -2.02 -19.45 -7.64
C ILE A 190 -2.19 -20.96 -7.47
N GLY A 191 -1.09 -21.69 -7.30
CA GLY A 191 -1.12 -23.15 -7.11
C GLY A 191 -1.80 -23.91 -8.26
N GLY A 192 -1.91 -23.30 -9.45
CA GLY A 192 -2.63 -23.83 -10.60
C GLY A 192 -4.11 -23.43 -10.68
N ALA A 193 -4.67 -22.81 -9.64
CA ALA A 193 -6.03 -22.26 -9.65
C ALA A 193 -6.05 -20.84 -10.20
N THR A 194 -7.08 -20.50 -10.95
CA THR A 194 -7.31 -19.16 -11.50
C THR A 194 -8.35 -18.43 -10.65
N LEU A 195 -7.98 -17.27 -10.12
CA LEU A 195 -8.79 -16.46 -9.22
C LEU A 195 -8.94 -15.03 -9.74
N ASP A 196 -10.08 -14.42 -9.49
CA ASP A 196 -10.22 -12.96 -9.51
C ASP A 196 -10.19 -12.43 -8.08
N LEU A 197 -9.53 -11.29 -7.86
CA LEU A 197 -9.50 -10.55 -6.60
C LEU A 197 -10.18 -9.19 -6.79
N VAL A 198 -11.12 -8.88 -5.91
CA VAL A 198 -11.64 -7.53 -5.72
C VAL A 198 -11.23 -7.05 -4.33
N LEU A 199 -10.51 -5.93 -4.26
CA LEU A 199 -10.25 -5.24 -3.00
C LEU A 199 -11.07 -3.96 -2.96
N LYS A 200 -11.84 -3.77 -1.90
CA LYS A 200 -12.64 -2.55 -1.71
C LYS A 200 -12.60 -2.05 -0.28
N LEU A 201 -12.78 -0.75 -0.13
CA LEU A 201 -13.12 -0.13 1.14
C LEU A 201 -14.62 0.18 1.10
N ASP A 202 -15.37 -0.40 2.04
CA ASP A 202 -16.77 -0.06 2.28
C ASP A 202 -16.85 0.66 3.63
N GLY A 203 -17.83 1.53 3.87
CA GLY A 203 -17.82 2.58 4.90
C GLY A 203 -17.48 2.15 6.34
N SER A 204 -17.48 0.86 6.66
CA SER A 204 -17.08 0.30 7.95
C SER A 204 -15.88 -0.66 7.94
N GLY A 205 -15.34 -1.03 6.78
CA GLY A 205 -14.38 -2.12 6.68
C GLY A 205 -13.66 -2.25 5.33
N VAL A 206 -12.57 -3.02 5.35
CA VAL A 206 -11.84 -3.47 4.16
C VAL A 206 -12.41 -4.81 3.73
N VAL A 207 -12.67 -4.98 2.44
CA VAL A 207 -13.19 -6.23 1.88
C VAL A 207 -12.24 -6.75 0.80
N ALA A 208 -11.83 -8.01 0.89
CA ALA A 208 -11.16 -8.72 -0.18
C ALA A 208 -12.05 -9.90 -0.60
N GLU A 209 -12.51 -9.88 -1.85
CA GLU A 209 -13.37 -10.92 -2.42
C GLU A 209 -12.56 -11.70 -3.45
N PHE A 210 -12.54 -13.02 -3.32
CA PHE A 210 -11.88 -13.92 -4.24
C PHE A 210 -12.92 -14.77 -4.96
N THR A 211 -12.90 -14.75 -6.29
CA THR A 211 -13.78 -15.58 -7.11
C THR A 211 -12.96 -16.65 -7.80
N HIS A 212 -13.24 -17.92 -7.48
CA HIS A 212 -12.64 -19.05 -8.20
C HIS A 212 -13.17 -19.11 -9.63
N ARG A 213 -12.27 -19.18 -10.62
CA ARG A 213 -12.62 -19.26 -12.04
C ARG A 213 -12.39 -20.64 -12.62
N ASP A 214 -11.25 -21.25 -12.31
CA ASP A 214 -10.85 -22.54 -12.87
C ASP A 214 -9.70 -23.17 -12.05
N GLY A 215 -9.44 -24.46 -12.23
CA GLY A 215 -8.34 -25.19 -11.62
C GLY A 215 -8.69 -25.92 -10.32
N PRO A 216 -7.66 -26.40 -9.58
CA PRO A 216 -7.84 -27.17 -8.34
C PRO A 216 -8.14 -26.28 -7.12
N GLU A 217 -8.44 -26.91 -5.98
CA GLU A 217 -8.42 -26.22 -4.69
C GLU A 217 -7.04 -25.58 -4.46
N VAL A 218 -7.03 -24.37 -3.92
CA VAL A 218 -5.81 -23.63 -3.61
C VAL A 218 -5.84 -23.06 -2.20
N THR A 219 -4.69 -23.14 -1.54
CA THR A 219 -4.41 -22.44 -0.29
C THR A 219 -3.35 -21.38 -0.52
N PHE A 220 -3.55 -20.18 0.01
CA PHE A 220 -2.60 -19.09 -0.03
C PHE A 220 -2.78 -18.18 1.19
N VAL A 221 -1.92 -17.17 1.32
CA VAL A 221 -1.93 -16.25 2.46
C VAL A 221 -2.26 -14.85 1.97
N VAL A 222 -3.14 -14.15 2.67
CA VAL A 222 -3.51 -12.77 2.40
C VAL A 222 -3.23 -11.95 3.65
N GLN A 223 -2.58 -10.80 3.49
CA GLN A 223 -2.48 -9.80 4.53
C GLN A 223 -3.30 -8.58 4.14
N LEU A 224 -4.40 -8.34 4.86
CA LEU A 224 -5.28 -7.21 4.55
C LEU A 224 -4.61 -5.87 4.90
N PRO A 225 -4.75 -4.85 4.04
CA PRO A 225 -4.24 -3.53 4.32
C PRO A 225 -5.12 -2.79 5.35
N SER A 226 -4.50 -1.97 6.19
CA SER A 226 -5.23 -1.00 7.02
C SER A 226 -5.11 0.42 6.41
N PRO A 227 -6.21 1.18 6.30
CA PRO A 227 -6.15 2.60 5.95
C PRO A 227 -5.33 3.42 6.95
N ALA A 228 -4.81 4.58 6.52
CA ALA A 228 -4.04 5.46 7.39
C ALA A 228 -4.85 5.89 8.63
N GLY A 229 -4.24 5.81 9.81
CA GLY A 229 -4.87 6.16 11.08
C GLY A 229 -5.94 5.17 11.58
N LYS A 230 -6.06 4.01 10.93
CA LYS A 230 -7.00 2.94 11.30
C LYS A 230 -6.25 1.66 11.66
N ARG A 231 -6.92 0.79 12.41
CA ARG A 231 -6.57 -0.63 12.61
C ARG A 231 -7.72 -1.52 12.14
N LEU A 232 -7.42 -2.79 11.87
CA LEU A 232 -8.42 -3.80 11.57
C LEU A 232 -8.77 -4.54 12.87
N LYS A 233 -9.92 -4.22 13.46
CA LYS A 233 -10.31 -4.70 14.80
C LYS A 233 -10.90 -6.11 14.78
N SER A 234 -11.72 -6.42 13.80
CA SER A 234 -12.43 -7.71 13.70
C SER A 234 -12.34 -8.22 12.29
N LEU A 235 -12.18 -9.53 12.13
CA LEU A 235 -12.14 -10.20 10.83
C LEU A 235 -13.33 -11.14 10.72
N TYR A 236 -13.98 -11.12 9.57
CA TYR A 236 -15.04 -12.04 9.18
C TYR A 236 -14.59 -12.76 7.90
N VAL A 237 -14.78 -14.07 7.87
CA VAL A 237 -14.52 -14.92 6.70
C VAL A 237 -15.85 -15.51 6.30
N ASP A 238 -16.34 -15.21 5.10
CA ASP A 238 -17.69 -15.59 4.65
C ASP A 238 -18.78 -15.29 5.68
N TRP A 239 -18.65 -14.11 6.32
CA TRP A 239 -19.53 -13.59 7.37
C TRP A 239 -19.39 -14.25 8.75
N ASP A 240 -18.52 -15.24 8.90
CA ASP A 240 -18.19 -15.83 10.19
C ASP A 240 -17.09 -15.05 10.89
N LEU A 241 -17.40 -14.52 12.08
CA LEU A 241 -16.46 -13.80 12.91
C LEU A 241 -15.32 -14.72 13.35
N GLN A 242 -14.09 -14.33 13.01
CA GLN A 242 -12.90 -15.07 13.40
C GLN A 242 -12.51 -14.72 14.84
N PRO A 243 -12.19 -15.72 15.68
CA PRO A 243 -11.69 -15.48 17.01
C PRO A 243 -10.30 -14.82 16.95
N LEU A 244 -9.98 -14.03 17.96
CA LEU A 244 -8.62 -13.52 18.12
C LEU A 244 -7.66 -14.70 18.34
N PRO A 245 -6.40 -14.60 17.87
CA PRO A 245 -5.37 -15.58 18.20
C PRO A 245 -5.19 -15.73 19.72
N GLU A 246 -4.80 -16.92 20.16
CA GLU A 246 -4.56 -17.20 21.57
C GLU A 246 -3.53 -16.22 22.15
N GLY A 247 -3.88 -15.58 23.27
CA GLY A 247 -3.03 -14.60 23.95
C GLY A 247 -3.03 -13.19 23.35
N ALA A 248 -3.81 -12.92 22.30
CA ALA A 248 -3.97 -11.57 21.78
C ALA A 248 -4.84 -10.70 22.70
N ASP A 249 -4.44 -9.44 22.89
CA ASP A 249 -5.24 -8.43 23.59
C ASP A 249 -6.20 -7.73 22.61
N GLU A 250 -7.50 -7.82 22.85
CA GLU A 250 -8.55 -7.20 22.02
C GLU A 250 -8.36 -5.67 21.87
N ALA A 251 -7.86 -5.00 22.91
CA ALA A 251 -7.68 -3.55 22.90
C ALA A 251 -6.60 -3.12 21.91
N SER A 252 -5.52 -3.89 21.78
CA SER A 252 -4.34 -3.52 20.97
C SER A 252 -4.16 -4.34 19.69
N PHE A 253 -4.87 -5.46 19.53
CA PHE A 253 -4.69 -6.34 18.36
C PHE A 253 -5.11 -5.65 17.06
N ASP A 254 -4.36 -5.93 15.99
CA ASP A 254 -4.61 -5.42 14.64
C ASP A 254 -4.48 -6.55 13.61
N TRP A 255 -5.59 -6.89 12.96
CA TRP A 255 -5.64 -7.90 11.91
C TRP A 255 -4.78 -7.54 10.69
N ALA A 256 -4.46 -6.27 10.46
CA ALA A 256 -3.54 -5.89 9.35
C ALA A 256 -2.11 -6.36 9.58
N ALA A 257 -1.73 -6.69 10.83
CA ALA A 257 -0.44 -7.29 11.13
C ALA A 257 -0.42 -8.82 11.01
N THR A 258 -1.57 -9.45 10.80
CA THR A 258 -1.75 -10.90 10.88
C THR A 258 -1.97 -11.48 9.49
N PRO A 259 -1.10 -12.38 9.02
CA PRO A 259 -1.34 -13.13 7.78
C PRO A 259 -2.54 -14.07 7.94
N ILE A 260 -3.47 -14.05 6.98
CA ILE A 260 -4.69 -14.84 6.97
C ILE A 260 -4.53 -15.95 5.93
N GLN A 261 -4.61 -17.21 6.36
CA GLN A 261 -4.62 -18.34 5.44
C GLN A 261 -6.02 -18.47 4.82
N VAL A 262 -6.05 -18.52 3.49
CA VAL A 262 -7.26 -18.61 2.68
C VAL A 262 -7.20 -19.92 1.90
N THR A 263 -8.28 -20.70 1.94
CA THR A 263 -8.44 -21.91 1.11
C THR A 263 -9.71 -21.77 0.30
N ILE A 264 -9.58 -21.84 -1.03
CA ILE A 264 -10.70 -21.69 -1.96
C ILE A 264 -10.86 -22.98 -2.74
N GLN A 265 -12.06 -23.54 -2.68
CA GLN A 265 -12.41 -24.75 -3.40
C GLN A 265 -12.97 -24.42 -4.79
N PRO A 266 -12.79 -25.32 -5.78
CA PRO A 266 -13.50 -25.20 -7.04
C PRO A 266 -15.00 -25.26 -6.79
N GLN A 267 -15.73 -24.30 -7.33
CA GLN A 267 -17.18 -24.29 -7.22
C GLN A 267 -17.76 -25.43 -8.06
N PRO A 268 -18.72 -26.23 -7.53
CA PRO A 268 -19.36 -27.28 -8.30
C PRO A 268 -20.17 -26.66 -9.45
N THR A 269 -19.69 -26.81 -10.68
CA THR A 269 -20.45 -26.45 -11.88
C THR A 269 -21.48 -27.55 -12.15
N GLY A 270 -22.73 -27.34 -11.71
CA GLY A 270 -23.86 -28.27 -11.94
C GLY A 270 -25.18 -27.53 -12.15
N GLU A 271 -26.18 -28.19 -12.76
CA GLU A 271 -27.50 -27.63 -13.12
C GLU A 271 -28.26 -27.00 -11.92
N ASP A 272 -27.95 -27.42 -10.70
CA ASP A 272 -28.58 -26.93 -9.46
C ASP A 272 -27.81 -25.81 -8.76
N SER A 273 -26.63 -25.42 -9.27
CA SER A 273 -25.91 -24.27 -8.76
C SER A 273 -26.35 -23.03 -9.53
N PRO A 274 -26.86 -21.97 -8.87
CA PRO A 274 -27.18 -20.73 -9.55
C PRO A 274 -25.85 -20.27 -10.17
N GLY A 275 -25.75 -20.15 -11.49
CA GLY A 275 -24.49 -20.00 -12.25
C GLY A 275 -23.65 -18.73 -11.97
N TYR A 276 -23.73 -18.17 -10.78
CA TYR A 276 -22.83 -17.17 -10.22
C TYR A 276 -21.70 -17.89 -9.48
N ALA A 277 -20.47 -17.61 -9.85
CA ALA A 277 -19.32 -18.02 -9.05
C ALA A 277 -19.43 -17.35 -7.67
N GLU A 278 -19.71 -18.11 -6.62
CA GLU A 278 -19.72 -17.58 -5.25
C GLU A 278 -18.34 -17.02 -4.91
N SER A 279 -18.31 -15.80 -4.37
CA SER A 279 -17.09 -15.15 -3.94
C SER A 279 -16.78 -15.52 -2.50
N TYR A 280 -15.56 -15.99 -2.25
CA TYR A 280 -14.99 -16.10 -0.90
C TYR A 280 -14.65 -14.70 -0.39
N SER A 281 -15.17 -14.29 0.76
CA SER A 281 -15.10 -12.92 1.26
C SER A 281 -14.34 -12.81 2.57
N LEU A 282 -13.31 -11.97 2.59
CA LEU A 282 -12.67 -11.48 3.81
C LEU A 282 -13.18 -10.07 4.08
N PHE A 283 -13.85 -9.86 5.21
CA PHE A 283 -14.29 -8.55 5.68
C PHE A 283 -13.60 -8.20 7.00
N ALA A 284 -12.83 -7.11 7.01
CA ALA A 284 -12.19 -6.61 8.22
C ALA A 284 -12.80 -5.27 8.64
N ARG A 285 -13.35 -5.21 9.86
CA ARG A 285 -13.95 -4.00 10.42
C ARG A 285 -12.87 -3.02 10.88
N LEU A 286 -13.02 -1.75 10.51
CA LEU A 286 -12.13 -0.68 10.93
C LEU A 286 -12.39 -0.24 12.38
N ASP A 287 -11.32 0.16 13.04
CA ASP A 287 -11.34 0.98 14.24
C ASP A 287 -10.29 2.10 14.12
N PHE A 288 -10.42 3.14 14.93
CA PHE A 288 -9.43 4.21 14.97
C PHE A 288 -8.20 3.79 15.79
N LEU A 289 -7.02 4.20 15.35
CA LEU A 289 -5.83 4.14 16.20
C LEU A 289 -5.88 5.34 17.17
N GLU A 290 -5.95 5.07 18.47
CA GLU A 290 -5.78 6.11 19.50
C GLU A 290 -4.33 6.60 19.47
N GLY A 291 -4.12 7.83 18.98
CA GLY A 291 -2.78 8.42 18.85
C GLY A 291 -2.52 9.20 17.57
N SER A 292 -3.54 9.85 16.99
CA SER A 292 -3.31 10.73 15.85
C SER A 292 -2.68 12.06 16.31
N ILE A 293 -1.36 12.19 16.15
CA ILE A 293 -0.77 13.52 16.03
C ILE A 293 -1.30 14.11 14.72
N PRO A 294 -1.90 15.32 14.71
CA PRO A 294 -2.42 15.92 13.49
C PRO A 294 -1.33 16.05 12.43
N THR A 295 -1.53 15.42 11.27
CA THR A 295 -0.58 15.39 10.14
C THR A 295 -0.69 16.58 9.19
N ALA A 296 -1.47 17.61 9.53
CA ALA A 296 -1.51 18.82 8.72
C ALA A 296 -0.23 19.65 8.96
N PRO A 297 0.64 19.84 7.93
CA PRO A 297 1.83 20.65 8.11
C PRO A 297 1.42 22.11 8.35
N LYS A 298 1.91 22.71 9.45
CA LYS A 298 1.84 24.16 9.64
C LYS A 298 2.68 24.85 8.54
N ALA A 299 2.21 26.01 8.07
CA ALA A 299 2.83 26.77 6.98
C ALA A 299 4.29 27.19 7.26
N ALA A 300 4.67 27.30 8.54
CA ALA A 300 6.03 27.53 9.00
C ALA A 300 6.38 26.52 10.10
N LEU A 301 7.66 26.13 10.17
CA LEU A 301 8.15 25.35 11.30
C LEU A 301 8.13 26.21 12.58
N PRO A 302 7.87 25.62 13.75
CA PRO A 302 8.11 26.30 15.01
C PRO A 302 9.56 26.79 15.09
N THR A 303 9.78 28.00 15.61
CA THR A 303 11.12 28.61 15.72
C THR A 303 12.11 27.70 16.45
N ALA A 304 11.66 27.03 17.51
CA ALA A 304 12.48 26.04 18.24
C ALA A 304 12.94 24.87 17.34
N LEU A 305 12.09 24.39 16.42
CA LEU A 305 12.46 23.34 15.49
C LEU A 305 13.43 23.85 14.41
N SER A 306 13.25 25.08 13.92
CA SER A 306 14.15 25.66 12.91
C SER A 306 15.52 26.05 13.46
N GLU A 307 15.60 26.48 14.73
CA GLU A 307 16.86 26.95 15.36
C GLU A 307 17.60 25.86 16.12
N ALA A 308 16.87 24.95 16.78
CA ALA A 308 17.45 23.94 17.68
C ALA A 308 17.21 22.49 17.23
N GLY A 309 16.39 22.26 16.21
CA GLY A 309 16.19 20.94 15.62
C GLY A 309 15.24 20.03 16.40
N LEU A 310 15.30 18.74 16.09
CA LEU A 310 14.48 17.66 16.62
C LEU A 310 15.32 16.70 17.47
N ASP A 311 14.94 16.51 18.72
CA ASP A 311 15.59 15.55 19.62
C ASP A 311 14.70 14.30 19.78
N LEU A 312 15.22 13.13 19.38
CA LEU A 312 14.56 11.83 19.52
C LEU A 312 14.95 11.24 20.87
N ILE A 313 14.05 11.33 21.86
CA ILE A 313 14.30 10.84 23.21
C ILE A 313 13.89 9.37 23.27
N LEU A 314 14.89 8.49 23.31
CA LEU A 314 14.72 7.03 23.28
C LEU A 314 14.66 6.40 24.68
N GLY A 315 15.06 7.16 25.71
CA GLY A 315 15.12 6.67 27.09
C GLY A 315 16.04 5.45 27.23
N ALA A 316 15.86 4.67 28.31
CA ALA A 316 16.47 3.35 28.44
C ALA A 316 15.81 2.38 27.44
N ALA A 317 16.16 2.54 26.16
CA ALA A 317 15.67 1.75 25.02
C ALA A 317 15.88 0.24 25.24
N GLU A 318 16.77 -0.15 26.16
CA GLU A 318 17.04 -1.53 26.59
C GLU A 318 15.80 -2.29 27.09
N ARG A 319 14.73 -1.62 27.51
CA ARG A 319 13.52 -2.29 28.05
C ARG A 319 12.49 -2.70 27.00
N ASP A 320 12.56 -2.12 25.80
CA ASP A 320 11.68 -2.49 24.68
C ASP A 320 12.54 -3.03 23.52
N PRO A 321 12.52 -4.35 23.27
CA PRO A 321 13.29 -4.97 22.19
C PRO A 321 13.00 -4.38 20.81
N GLY A 322 11.77 -3.88 20.58
CA GLY A 322 11.38 -3.26 19.32
C GLY A 322 11.93 -1.86 19.10
N LEU A 323 12.23 -1.14 20.19
CA LEU A 323 12.91 0.16 20.20
C LEU A 323 14.43 0.00 20.12
N ALA A 324 14.99 -0.96 20.86
CA ALA A 324 16.42 -1.25 20.89
C ALA A 324 16.95 -1.73 19.53
N SER A 325 16.13 -2.41 18.73
CA SER A 325 16.53 -2.97 17.44
C SER A 325 16.50 -1.98 16.27
N GLN A 326 16.18 -0.70 16.48
CA GLN A 326 16.09 0.29 15.42
C GLN A 326 17.41 1.06 15.26
N PRO A 327 17.86 1.34 14.03
CA PRO A 327 19.08 2.12 13.78
C PRO A 327 18.81 3.63 13.96
N TRP A 328 18.57 4.07 15.19
CA TRP A 328 18.12 5.45 15.47
C TRP A 328 19.13 6.53 15.06
N GLY A 329 20.43 6.20 15.01
CA GLY A 329 21.44 7.08 14.41
C GLY A 329 21.17 7.34 12.92
N ALA A 330 21.03 6.26 12.14
CA ALA A 330 20.68 6.34 10.72
C ALA A 330 19.37 7.09 10.46
N ILE A 331 18.36 6.83 11.29
CA ILE A 331 17.05 7.49 11.21
C ILE A 331 17.22 8.99 11.43
N ALA A 332 17.95 9.40 12.47
CA ALA A 332 18.21 10.80 12.75
C ALA A 332 18.95 11.49 11.59
N ASP A 333 20.02 10.89 11.08
CA ASP A 333 20.80 11.43 9.97
C ASP A 333 19.96 11.59 8.69
N ALA A 334 19.14 10.57 8.38
CA ALA A 334 18.25 10.60 7.23
C ALA A 334 17.16 11.67 7.38
N TRP A 335 16.52 11.74 8.55
CA TRP A 335 15.51 12.77 8.84
C TRP A 335 16.10 14.18 8.82
N GLN A 336 17.32 14.36 9.31
CA GLN A 336 18.05 15.62 9.22
C GLN A 336 18.28 16.02 7.77
N THR A 337 18.75 15.08 6.95
CA THR A 337 18.97 15.29 5.51
C THR A 337 17.68 15.71 4.81
N ALA A 338 16.59 14.97 5.05
CA ALA A 338 15.31 15.20 4.40
C ALA A 338 14.60 16.48 4.89
N ALA A 339 14.63 16.77 6.20
CA ALA A 339 13.91 17.88 6.80
C ALA A 339 14.70 19.21 6.72
N GLY A 340 16.04 19.14 6.57
CA GLY A 340 16.91 20.31 6.57
C GLY A 340 17.04 21.00 7.93
N VAL A 341 16.73 20.29 9.02
CA VAL A 341 16.89 20.75 10.41
C VAL A 341 17.74 19.74 11.18
N PRO A 342 18.52 20.14 12.20
CA PRO A 342 19.28 19.20 13.01
C PRO A 342 18.36 18.12 13.62
N VAL A 343 18.75 16.85 13.58
CA VAL A 343 18.02 15.76 14.25
C VAL A 343 19.01 14.90 15.04
N ARG A 344 18.70 14.60 16.30
CA ARG A 344 19.61 13.88 17.20
C ARG A 344 18.90 12.75 17.93
N ALA A 345 19.51 11.56 17.96
CA ALA A 345 19.07 10.45 18.80
C ALA A 345 19.69 10.54 20.20
N ILE A 346 18.86 10.55 21.25
CA ILE A 346 19.29 10.70 22.65
C ILE A 346 18.89 9.45 23.44
N TYR A 347 19.90 8.68 23.87
CA TYR A 347 19.74 7.38 24.55
C TYR A 347 19.77 7.46 26.08
N SER A 348 20.15 8.60 26.67
CA SER A 348 20.13 8.80 28.11
C SER A 348 19.53 10.15 28.48
N SER A 349 18.67 10.18 29.50
CA SER A 349 18.14 11.42 30.09
C SER A 349 19.20 12.29 30.76
N THR A 350 20.45 11.81 30.88
CA THR A 350 21.57 12.52 31.51
C THR A 350 22.58 13.12 30.53
N GLN A 351 22.41 12.95 29.21
CA GLN A 351 23.26 13.67 28.27
C GLN A 351 22.92 15.16 28.32
N PRO A 352 23.88 16.05 28.67
CA PRO A 352 23.64 17.47 28.60
C PRO A 352 23.41 17.84 27.13
N VAL A 353 22.21 18.34 26.82
CA VAL A 353 21.94 18.99 25.53
C VAL A 353 22.87 20.20 25.48
N SER A 354 24.00 20.06 24.80
CA SER A 354 24.98 21.13 24.69
C SER A 354 24.40 22.26 23.85
N GLY A 355 23.91 23.32 24.51
CA GLY A 355 23.43 24.54 23.88
C GLY A 355 22.21 25.14 24.59
N TYR A 356 22.14 26.46 24.67
CA TYR A 356 21.08 27.23 25.34
C TYR A 356 19.70 27.16 24.67
N LEU A 357 19.51 26.33 23.65
CA LEU A 357 18.24 26.15 22.95
C LEU A 357 17.86 24.67 22.95
N LEU A 358 16.76 24.35 23.63
CA LEU A 358 16.15 23.03 23.61
C LEU A 358 15.42 22.84 22.28
N GLY A 359 15.76 21.76 21.56
CA GLY A 359 15.05 21.33 20.36
C GLY A 359 13.61 20.91 20.67
N THR A 360 12.82 20.68 19.62
CA THR A 360 11.54 20.00 19.80
C THR A 360 11.81 18.54 20.15
N ALA A 361 11.32 18.06 21.30
CA ALA A 361 11.58 16.70 21.75
C ALA A 361 10.45 15.75 21.39
N VAL A 362 10.79 14.56 20.88
CA VAL A 362 9.86 13.45 20.63
C VAL A 362 10.25 12.28 21.51
N HIS A 363 9.37 11.89 22.43
CA HIS A 363 9.63 10.85 23.40
C HIS A 363 9.09 9.49 22.92
N PHE A 364 9.99 8.67 22.35
CA PHE A 364 9.64 7.35 21.85
C PHE A 364 9.41 6.34 22.98
N HIS A 365 10.16 6.45 24.09
CA HIS A 365 10.00 5.54 25.24
C HIS A 365 8.66 5.67 25.97
N SER A 366 7.95 6.77 25.77
CA SER A 366 6.62 7.02 26.36
C SER A 366 5.49 6.85 25.36
N ALA A 367 5.80 6.54 24.10
CA ALA A 367 4.80 6.26 23.09
C ALA A 367 4.19 4.88 23.32
N SER A 368 2.88 4.75 23.16
CA SER A 368 2.18 3.46 23.21
C SER A 368 2.61 2.52 22.08
N ASP A 369 2.92 3.08 20.90
CA ASP A 369 3.54 2.38 19.78
C ASP A 369 4.66 3.24 19.14
N PRO A 370 5.92 3.00 19.53
CA PRO A 370 7.07 3.74 19.00
C PRO A 370 7.29 3.52 17.50
N LYS A 371 6.91 2.35 16.96
CA LYS A 371 7.07 2.04 15.52
C LYS A 371 6.03 2.81 14.69
N LEU A 372 4.80 2.89 15.18
CA LEU A 372 3.76 3.72 14.58
C LEU A 372 4.16 5.21 14.59
N LEU A 373 4.69 5.71 15.71
CA LEU A 373 5.16 7.10 15.79
C LEU A 373 6.28 7.38 14.76
N ARG A 374 7.24 6.46 14.60
CA ARG A 374 8.31 6.56 13.58
C ARG A 374 7.73 6.63 12.15
N ARG A 375 6.78 5.75 11.84
CA ARG A 375 6.06 5.73 10.54
C ARG A 375 5.39 7.06 10.25
N GLN A 376 4.65 7.58 11.23
CA GLN A 376 3.92 8.83 11.10
C GLN A 376 4.85 10.02 10.84
N ILE A 377 5.96 10.12 11.57
CA ILE A 377 6.96 11.19 11.36
C ILE A 377 7.59 11.07 9.97
N THR A 378 7.98 9.86 9.56
CA THR A 378 8.56 9.62 8.23
C THR A 378 7.60 10.02 7.10
N GLY A 379 6.34 9.60 7.18
CA GLY A 379 5.30 10.02 6.23
C GLY A 379 5.05 11.54 6.22
N ALA A 380 5.11 12.20 7.38
CA ALA A 380 4.99 13.65 7.46
C ALA A 380 6.15 14.40 6.80
N ILE A 381 7.39 13.89 6.91
CA ILE A 381 8.56 14.45 6.23
C ILE A 381 8.39 14.31 4.71
N GLU A 382 7.99 13.13 4.23
CA GLU A 382 7.72 12.88 2.81
C GLU A 382 6.63 13.82 2.26
N ASP A 383 5.50 13.94 2.96
CA ASP A 383 4.40 14.81 2.54
C ASP A 383 4.80 16.28 2.49
N ARG A 384 5.57 16.76 3.49
CA ARG A 384 6.12 18.12 3.48
C ARG A 384 6.99 18.37 2.25
N ARG A 385 7.92 17.46 1.94
CA ARG A 385 8.82 17.58 0.77
C ARG A 385 8.04 17.59 -0.53
N ARG A 386 7.04 16.72 -0.66
CA ARG A 386 6.14 16.66 -1.81
C ARG A 386 5.31 17.93 -1.99
N ARG A 387 4.77 18.52 -0.91
CA ARG A 387 3.99 19.77 -1.00
C ARG A 387 4.85 20.99 -1.30
N ALA A 388 6.11 21.00 -0.86
CA ALA A 388 7.05 22.05 -1.25
C ALA A 388 7.18 22.11 -2.78
N HIS A 389 7.30 20.96 -3.45
CA HIS A 389 7.30 20.86 -4.92
C HIS A 389 6.05 21.49 -5.58
N LEU A 390 4.86 21.15 -5.07
CA LEU A 390 3.59 21.65 -5.64
C LEU A 390 3.39 23.17 -5.52
N ARG A 391 4.12 23.86 -4.64
CA ARG A 391 4.03 25.33 -4.51
C ARG A 391 4.92 26.08 -5.51
N TYR A 392 5.83 25.38 -6.20
CA TYR A 392 6.77 25.98 -7.16
C TYR A 392 6.45 25.66 -8.62
N ARG A 393 5.37 24.91 -8.88
CA ARG A 393 4.72 24.77 -10.19
C ARG A 393 3.47 25.63 -10.20
#